data_AF-A0A673MGH6-F1
#
_entry.id   AF-A0A673MGH6-F1
#
_cell.length_a   1.000
_cell.length_b   1.000
_cell.length_c   1.000
_cell.angle_alpha   90.00
_cell.angle_beta   90.00
_cell.angle_gamma   90.00
#
_symmetry.space_group_name_H-M   'P 1'
#
loop_
_entity.id
_entity.type
_entity.pdbx_description
1 polymer ?
#
loop_
_entity_poly.entity_id
_entity_poly.type
_entity_poly.pdbx_seq_one_letter_code
_entity_poly.pdbx_strand_id
1 'polypeptide(L)'
;VTIYVQLQLYKKKSFSVVSQGKLFGPTVGDEATWTLEDRKLIRIVLMKSNREAGNCWRSLLEGEYAADAWVQDQMQRKLTLERFQRENPGFDFSGAEISGNFHGGGPDFSSLQK
;
A
#
# COMPACT_ATOMS: atom_id res chain seq x y z
N VAL A 1 4.75 5.30 -2.24
CA VAL A 1 4.14 4.10 -1.63
C VAL A 1 4.08 3.01 -2.69
N THR A 2 4.70 1.87 -2.39
CA THR A 2 4.78 0.72 -3.28
C THR A 2 3.74 -0.31 -2.84
N ILE A 3 2.99 -0.86 -3.80
CA ILE A 3 2.03 -1.95 -3.58
C ILE A 3 2.74 -3.25 -3.94
N TYR A 4 2.71 -4.21 -3.01
CA TYR A 4 3.18 -5.58 -3.24
C TYR A 4 1.97 -6.50 -3.35
N VAL A 5 1.89 -7.23 -4.45
CA VAL A 5 0.89 -8.26 -4.69
C VAL A 5 1.61 -9.59 -4.85
N GLN A 6 1.11 -10.63 -4.17
CA GLN A 6 1.63 -11.98 -4.29
C GLN A 6 0.51 -12.90 -4.80
N LEU A 7 0.75 -13.56 -5.93
CA LEU A 7 -0.17 -14.51 -6.55
C LEU A 7 0.47 -15.89 -6.58
N GLN A 8 -0.14 -16.85 -5.88
CA GLN A 8 0.34 -18.22 -5.88
C GLN A 8 -0.25 -18.99 -7.06
N LEU A 9 0.62 -19.48 -7.95
CA LEU A 9 0.27 -20.31 -9.08
C LEU A 9 0.07 -21.75 -8.63
N TYR A 10 -1.15 -22.24 -8.81
CA TYR A 10 -1.47 -23.65 -8.69
C TYR A 10 -1.49 -24.27 -10.09
N LYS A 11 -0.99 -25.51 -10.23
CA LYS A 11 -1.01 -26.24 -11.50
C LYS A 11 -2.44 -26.41 -12.00
N LYS A 12 -2.86 -25.57 -12.96
CA LYS A 12 -4.08 -25.77 -13.73
C LYS A 12 -3.75 -26.52 -15.02
N LYS A 13 -4.60 -27.47 -15.41
CA LYS A 13 -4.49 -28.25 -16.66
C LYS A 13 -4.75 -27.42 -17.92
N SER A 14 -5.18 -26.17 -17.79
CA SER A 14 -5.51 -25.27 -18.89
C SER A 14 -5.07 -23.83 -18.57
N PHE A 15 -4.75 -23.06 -19.61
CA PHE A 15 -4.49 -21.63 -19.49
C PHE A 15 -5.79 -20.91 -19.11
N SER A 16 -5.80 -20.25 -17.95
CA SER A 16 -6.92 -19.44 -17.48
C SER A 16 -6.40 -18.14 -16.90
N VAL A 17 -7.12 -17.03 -17.13
CA VAL A 17 -6.85 -15.76 -16.45
C VAL A 17 -6.87 -15.98 -14.94
N VAL A 18 -5.82 -15.54 -14.24
CA VAL A 18 -5.68 -15.72 -12.78
C VAL A 18 -6.39 -14.60 -12.03
N SER A 19 -6.30 -13.37 -12.53
CA SER A 19 -6.98 -12.20 -11.97
C SER A 19 -7.07 -11.12 -13.05
N GLN A 20 -8.19 -10.41 -13.11
CA GLN A 20 -8.44 -9.30 -14.03
C GLN A 20 -9.42 -8.33 -13.39
N GLY A 21 -9.11 -7.04 -13.42
CA GLY A 21 -10.00 -6.01 -12.91
C GLY A 21 -9.35 -4.64 -12.93
N LYS A 22 -10.08 -3.63 -12.46
CA LYS A 22 -9.60 -2.25 -12.35
C LYS A 22 -8.94 -2.05 -10.98
N LEU A 23 -7.72 -1.52 -10.97
CA LEU A 23 -7.02 -1.16 -9.74
C LEU A 23 -7.80 -0.09 -8.97
N PHE A 24 -7.71 -0.11 -7.65
CA PHE A 24 -8.40 0.86 -6.78
C PHE A 24 -7.98 2.32 -7.05
N GLY A 25 -6.78 2.54 -7.57
CA GLY A 25 -6.30 3.86 -7.97
C GLY A 25 -5.23 3.80 -9.05
N PRO A 26 -4.75 4.97 -9.52
CA PRO A 26 -3.73 5.04 -10.56
C PRO A 26 -2.37 4.58 -10.04
N THR A 27 -1.66 3.85 -10.90
CA THR A 27 -0.26 3.44 -10.72
C THR A 27 0.61 3.98 -11.84
N VAL A 28 1.91 4.09 -11.58
CA VAL A 28 2.91 4.43 -12.59
C VAL A 28 3.22 3.16 -13.37
N GLY A 29 2.64 3.03 -14.56
CA GLY A 29 2.75 1.81 -15.39
C GLY A 29 4.19 1.43 -15.72
N ASP A 30 5.04 2.41 -16.01
CA ASP A 30 6.43 2.20 -16.41
C ASP A 30 7.32 1.64 -15.28
N GLU A 31 6.90 1.80 -14.03
CA GLU A 31 7.61 1.28 -12.85
C GLU A 31 7.03 -0.06 -12.35
N ALA A 32 5.97 -0.55 -12.99
CA ALA A 32 5.35 -1.83 -12.64
C ALA A 32 6.30 -2.97 -13.01
N THR A 33 6.69 -3.76 -12.01
CA THR A 33 7.58 -4.92 -12.20
C THR A 33 6.90 -6.18 -11.67
N TRP A 34 7.17 -7.33 -12.28
CA TRP A 34 6.76 -8.62 -11.75
C TRP A 34 7.90 -9.62 -11.82
N THR A 35 7.94 -10.54 -10.86
CA THR A 35 8.92 -11.62 -10.78
C THR A 35 8.21 -12.95 -10.55
N LEU A 36 8.80 -14.04 -11.04
CA LEU A 36 8.35 -15.40 -10.77
C LEU A 36 9.33 -16.08 -9.82
N GLU A 37 8.92 -16.22 -8.56
CA GLU A 37 9.66 -16.87 -7.48
C GLU A 37 9.30 -18.38 -7.45
N ASP A 38 10.33 -19.22 -7.40
CA ASP A 38 10.22 -20.69 -7.25
C ASP A 38 9.29 -21.40 -8.25
N ARG A 39 9.04 -20.77 -9.41
CA ARG A 39 8.09 -21.21 -10.45
C ARG A 39 6.65 -21.40 -9.95
N LYS A 40 6.32 -20.83 -8.79
CA LYS A 40 5.04 -21.04 -8.11
C LYS A 40 4.44 -19.75 -7.56
N LEU A 41 5.21 -18.68 -7.43
CA LEU A 41 4.73 -17.43 -6.85
C LEU A 41 5.06 -16.29 -7.80
N ILE A 42 4.05 -15.57 -8.27
CA ILE A 42 4.25 -14.31 -8.98
C ILE A 42 4.20 -13.20 -7.95
N ARG A 43 5.27 -12.42 -7.84
CA ARG A 43 5.29 -11.17 -7.09
C ARG A 43 5.15 -10.02 -8.06
N ILE A 44 4.15 -9.18 -7.85
CA ILE A 44 3.92 -7.96 -8.64
C ILE A 44 4.18 -6.77 -7.72
N VAL A 45 4.97 -5.82 -8.21
CA VAL A 45 5.32 -4.58 -7.55
C VAL A 45 4.75 -3.44 -8.39
N LEU A 46 3.79 -2.72 -7.83
CA LEU A 46 3.17 -1.57 -8.49
C LEU A 46 3.49 -0.30 -7.70
N MET A 47 3.84 0.78 -8.39
CA MET A 47 4.02 2.07 -7.72
C MET A 47 2.76 2.92 -7.80
N LYS A 48 2.25 3.40 -6.67
CA LYS A 48 1.12 4.35 -6.64
C LYS A 48 1.55 5.70 -7.22
N SER A 49 0.71 6.29 -8.07
CA SER A 49 0.94 7.63 -8.61
C SER A 49 0.73 8.71 -7.53
N ASN A 50 -0.34 8.61 -6.74
CA ASN A 50 -0.53 9.45 -5.54
C ASN A 50 0.03 8.73 -4.30
N ARG A 51 1.04 9.34 -3.67
CA ARG A 51 1.82 8.79 -2.54
C ARG A 51 1.47 9.45 -1.19
N GLU A 52 0.40 10.23 -1.12
CA GLU A 52 -0.08 10.83 0.12
C GLU A 52 -0.59 9.76 1.08
N ALA A 53 -0.35 9.95 2.39
CA ALA A 53 -0.79 9.01 3.43
C ALA A 53 -2.32 8.86 3.49
N GLY A 54 -3.06 9.90 3.09
CA GLY A 54 -4.51 9.86 2.96
C GLY A 54 -5.02 8.93 1.87
N ASN A 55 -4.20 8.59 0.87
CA ASN A 55 -4.55 7.70 -0.22
C ASN A 55 -4.22 6.23 0.10
N CYS A 56 -4.65 5.77 1.28
CA CYS A 56 -4.58 4.36 1.64
C CYS A 56 -5.60 3.59 0.79
N TRP A 57 -5.12 2.60 0.03
CA TRP A 57 -6.00 1.77 -0.80
C TRP A 57 -6.70 0.79 0.13
N ARG A 58 -8.04 0.76 0.08
CA ARG A 58 -8.85 -0.15 0.88
C ARG A 58 -8.90 -1.56 0.31
N SER A 59 -8.62 -1.67 -0.98
CA SER A 59 -8.60 -2.93 -1.73
C SER A 59 -7.56 -2.86 -2.84
N LEU A 60 -7.15 -4.01 -3.38
CA LEU A 60 -6.26 -4.05 -4.53
C LEU A 60 -7.01 -3.65 -5.82
N LEU A 61 -8.19 -4.23 -6.03
CA LEU A 61 -9.07 -3.94 -7.16
C LEU A 61 -10.35 -3.24 -6.67
N GLU A 62 -11.02 -2.51 -7.55
CA GLU A 62 -12.35 -1.96 -7.25
C GLU A 62 -13.34 -3.11 -6.96
N GLY A 63 -13.81 -3.19 -5.71
CA GLY A 63 -14.80 -4.21 -5.29
C GLY A 63 -14.24 -5.59 -4.94
N GLU A 64 -12.94 -5.85 -5.15
CA GLU A 64 -12.31 -7.14 -4.87
C GLU A 64 -11.00 -7.00 -4.09
N TYR A 65 -10.66 -8.04 -3.31
CA TYR A 65 -9.46 -8.08 -2.47
C TYR A 65 -9.39 -6.89 -1.49
N ALA A 66 -10.50 -6.61 -0.82
CA ALA A 66 -10.55 -5.63 0.26
C ALA A 66 -9.76 -6.13 1.48
N ALA A 67 -8.99 -5.24 2.07
CA ALA A 67 -8.36 -5.50 3.37
C ALA A 67 -9.42 -5.43 4.47
N ASP A 68 -9.33 -6.33 5.45
CA ASP A 68 -10.18 -6.27 6.65
C ASP A 68 -9.95 -4.98 7.43
N ALA A 69 -10.93 -4.55 8.23
CA ALA A 69 -10.88 -3.28 8.97
C ALA A 69 -9.61 -3.15 9.83
N TRP A 70 -9.17 -4.23 10.47
CA TRP A 70 -7.92 -4.24 11.24
C TRP A 70 -6.69 -4.04 10.36
N VAL A 71 -6.63 -4.71 9.21
CA VAL A 71 -5.50 -4.57 8.27
C VAL A 71 -5.46 -3.16 7.66
N GLN A 72 -6.62 -2.59 7.32
CA GLN A 72 -6.72 -1.20 6.85
C GLN A 72 -6.19 -0.21 7.90
N ASP A 73 -6.57 -0.40 9.16
CA ASP A 73 -6.09 0.41 10.28
C ASP A 73 -4.57 0.34 10.42
N GLN A 74 -3.98 -0.88 10.36
CA GLN A 74 -2.54 -1.08 10.38
C GLN A 74 -1.82 -0.40 9.20
N MET A 75 -2.37 -0.53 7.98
CA MET A 75 -1.82 0.13 6.79
C MET A 75 -1.84 1.66 6.94
N GLN A 76 -2.94 2.22 7.46
CA GLN A 76 -3.09 3.66 7.62
C GLN A 76 -2.16 4.22 8.70
N ARG A 77 -1.96 3.50 9.81
CA ARG A 77 -0.96 3.85 10.83
C ARG A 77 0.44 3.89 10.23
N LYS A 78 0.81 2.87 9.46
CA LYS A 78 2.13 2.78 8.83
C LYS A 78 2.37 3.94 7.85
N LEU A 79 1.40 4.22 6.97
CA LEU A 79 1.50 5.33 6.01
C LEU A 79 1.59 6.69 6.70
N THR A 80 0.85 6.88 7.78
CA THR A 80 0.90 8.11 8.59
C THR A 80 2.27 8.26 9.24
N LEU A 81 2.82 7.19 9.84
CA LEU A 81 4.16 7.21 10.42
C LEU A 81 5.25 7.52 9.38
N GLU A 82 5.20 6.89 8.21
CA GLU A 82 6.13 7.16 7.10
C GLU A 82 6.07 8.64 6.66
N ARG A 83 4.88 9.25 6.65
CA ARG A 83 4.71 10.69 6.40
C ARG A 83 5.38 11.53 7.50
N PHE A 84 5.10 11.24 8.76
CA PHE A 84 5.70 11.97 9.90
C PHE A 84 7.23 11.92 9.89
N GLN A 85 7.80 10.75 9.64
CA GLN A 85 9.24 10.55 9.53
C GLN A 85 9.84 11.38 8.38
N ARG A 86 9.15 11.41 7.22
CA ARG A 86 9.58 12.21 6.07
C ARG A 86 9.50 13.71 6.33
N GLU A 87 8.48 14.17 7.04
CA GLU A 87 8.29 15.57 7.41
C GLU A 87 9.24 16.03 8.52
N ASN A 88 9.74 15.10 9.35
CA ASN A 88 10.60 15.39 10.50
C ASN A 88 11.88 14.54 10.50
N PRO A 89 12.80 14.74 9.53
CA PRO A 89 13.99 13.89 9.36
C PRO A 89 15.00 13.95 10.51
N GLY A 90 14.91 14.96 11.39
CA GLY A 90 15.80 15.14 12.55
C GLY A 90 15.29 14.49 13.85
N PHE A 91 14.15 13.80 13.81
CA PHE A 91 13.52 13.21 14.98
C PHE A 91 13.62 11.67 14.91
N ASP A 92 13.94 11.03 16.03
CA ASP A 92 14.00 9.57 16.10
C ASP A 92 12.59 8.99 16.39
N PHE A 93 12.06 8.23 15.44
CA PHE A 93 10.75 7.57 15.54
C PHE A 93 10.87 6.05 15.63
N SER A 94 12.06 5.51 15.90
CA SER A 94 12.33 4.07 15.91
C SER A 94 11.51 3.27 16.94
N GLY A 95 11.00 3.93 17.99
CA GLY A 95 10.08 3.34 18.98
C GLY A 95 8.71 4.02 19.07
N ALA A 96 8.32 4.82 18.07
CA ALA A 96 7.08 5.58 18.13
C ALA A 96 5.86 4.77 17.68
N GLU A 97 4.80 4.75 18.50
CA GLU A 97 3.48 4.24 18.11
C GLU A 97 2.52 5.38 17.79
N ILE A 98 1.85 5.28 16.64
CA ILE A 98 0.78 6.21 16.25
C ILE A 98 -0.48 5.87 17.06
N SER A 99 -0.94 6.84 17.87
CA SER A 99 -2.23 6.79 18.57
C SER A 99 -3.09 8.00 18.19
N GLY A 100 -4.41 7.91 18.40
CA GLY A 100 -5.36 9.00 18.08
C GLY A 100 -5.91 8.96 16.65
N ASN A 101 -6.24 10.13 16.09
CA ASN A 101 -6.89 10.23 14.77
C ASN A 101 -5.87 10.22 13.62
N PHE A 102 -5.48 9.04 13.16
CA PHE A 102 -4.61 8.84 11.98
C PHE A 102 -5.38 8.56 10.69
N HIS A 103 -6.71 8.55 10.74
CA HIS A 103 -7.54 8.39 9.55
C HIS A 103 -7.30 9.57 8.59
N GLY A 104 -7.30 9.30 7.29
CA GLY A 104 -7.01 10.29 6.24
C GLY A 104 -5.56 10.76 6.17
N GLY A 105 -4.61 10.07 6.83
CA GLY A 105 -3.20 10.47 6.86
C GLY A 105 -2.82 11.34 8.05
N GLY A 106 -3.67 11.38 9.07
CA GLY A 106 -3.44 12.05 10.35
C GLY A 106 -3.60 13.57 10.32
N PRO A 107 -3.46 14.24 11.48
CA PRO A 107 -3.53 15.68 11.58
C PRO A 107 -2.35 16.31 10.83
N ASP A 108 -2.58 17.45 10.19
CA ASP A 108 -1.53 18.20 9.50
C ASP A 108 -0.85 19.17 10.48
N PHE A 109 0.38 18.85 10.86
CA PHE A 109 1.18 19.65 11.80
C PHE A 109 2.00 20.76 11.12
N SER A 110 1.94 20.88 9.79
CA SER A 110 2.64 21.94 9.05
C SER A 110 2.24 23.36 9.50
N SER A 111 1.04 23.51 10.07
CA SER A 111 0.53 24.77 10.62
C SER A 111 1.09 25.15 11.99
N LEU A 112 1.75 24.23 12.71
CA LEU A 112 2.28 24.45 14.07
C LEU A 112 3.73 24.92 14.09
N GLN A 113 4.39 24.92 12.94
CA GLN A 113 5.73 25.49 12.77
C GLN A 113 5.60 27.01 12.54
N LYS A 114 5.43 27.77 13.60
CA LYS A 114 5.48 29.24 13.58
C LYS A 114 6.34 29.78 14.71
#